data_AF-A0A9P0ESW1-F1
#
_entry.id   AF-A0A9P0ESW1-F1
#
_cell.length_a   1.000
_cell.length_b   1.000
_cell.length_c   1.000
_cell.angle_alpha   90.00
_cell.angle_beta   90.00
_cell.angle_gamma   90.00
#
_symmetry.space_group_name_H-M   'P 1'
#
loop_
_entity.id
_entity.type
_entity.pdbx_description
1 polymer ?
#
loop_
_entity_poly.entity_id
_entity_poly.type
_entity_poly.pdbx_seq_one_letter_code
_entity_poly.pdbx_strand_id
1 'polypeptide(L)'
;MESSNRPTPKPRIAVVGCAVRNDSDLNCMSVPRRYRQLGDFHKYYSKQTRAPVLTIVIGGNHEASNYLFELYHGGWLAPNIFYMGAAGVIRYGPWRIAGLSGIYSRPDYRSPHHERLPYDRDGIKSVYHVREYDVEKLLRVTGHVDIGLTHDWPAWVELCGEYESLYAAKPHFLASAKIDNLGSKPASRLLGYLQPSYWFSGHMHVKFSATINHIESTFEDTVRLLPVSESIRTALPLFKKNASKSVVENTSETKQNNVTEFLALSKAGHHPSTYMELLELELPERSEEEQAYFSRDEIGKYHLSYDEEWLAITRAYNDTLRLADPNTLIVPPAKKRGIVSPAAIARHRTWVRDNISKKGLLRIPEDFTAHAPTQSANTTDGQEQPPEFPNKQTSNFAELLEMEDKFAVSIEDSHQYDNGGGIEFGW
;
A
#
# COMPACT_ATOMS: atom_id res chain seq x y z
N MET A 1 25.26 34.06 -17.71
CA MET A 1 24.14 33.11 -17.67
C MET A 1 24.25 32.37 -16.35
N GLU A 2 23.72 32.96 -15.29
CA GLU A 2 23.61 32.28 -13.99
C GLU A 2 22.54 31.20 -14.12
N SER A 3 22.95 29.94 -14.02
CA SER A 3 22.02 28.83 -13.81
C SER A 3 21.35 29.07 -12.47
N SER A 4 20.08 29.51 -12.50
CA SER A 4 19.29 29.63 -11.28
C SER A 4 19.21 28.24 -10.64
N ASN A 5 19.93 28.08 -9.54
CA ASN A 5 19.95 26.87 -8.73
C ASN A 5 18.60 26.79 -7.99
N ARG A 6 17.51 26.49 -8.71
CA ARG A 6 16.21 26.23 -8.09
C ARG A 6 16.29 24.84 -7.45
N PRO A 7 16.04 24.70 -6.15
CA PRO A 7 16.04 23.40 -5.50
C PRO A 7 15.02 22.49 -6.23
N THR A 8 15.44 21.28 -6.54
CA THR A 8 14.55 20.25 -7.10
C THR A 8 13.42 19.99 -6.09
N PRO A 9 12.15 20.19 -6.47
CA PRO A 9 11.06 20.00 -5.52
C PRO A 9 10.92 18.53 -5.16
N LYS A 10 11.27 18.20 -3.91
CA LYS A 10 11.22 16.83 -3.34
C LYS A 10 9.76 16.44 -3.00
N PRO A 11 9.36 15.17 -3.20
CA PRO A 11 8.03 14.71 -2.85
C PRO A 11 7.87 14.69 -1.31
N ARG A 12 6.64 14.95 -0.82
CA ARG A 12 6.27 14.63 0.57
C ARG A 12 5.45 13.35 0.56
N ILE A 13 5.84 12.39 1.38
CA ILE A 13 5.18 11.08 1.45
C ILE A 13 4.40 11.02 2.75
N ALA A 14 3.13 10.64 2.68
CA ALA A 14 2.34 10.27 3.85
C ALA A 14 2.23 8.74 3.89
N VAL A 15 2.18 8.16 5.10
CA VAL A 15 2.21 6.70 5.24
C VAL A 15 0.83 6.14 5.62
N VAL A 16 -0.11 6.98 6.08
CA VAL A 16 -1.43 6.56 6.56
C VAL A 16 -2.47 7.63 6.24
N GLY A 17 -3.67 7.25 5.79
CA GLY A 17 -4.79 8.18 5.59
C GLY A 17 -6.16 7.51 5.65
N CYS A 18 -6.98 7.91 6.64
CA CYS A 18 -8.36 7.48 6.81
C CYS A 18 -9.27 8.06 5.71
N ALA A 19 -9.62 7.25 4.71
CA ALA A 19 -10.33 7.70 3.51
C ALA A 19 -11.86 7.52 3.57
N VAL A 20 -12.54 8.15 4.53
CA VAL A 20 -14.01 8.03 4.70
C VAL A 20 -14.74 9.08 3.86
N ARG A 21 -15.58 8.67 2.89
CA ARG A 21 -16.27 9.58 1.96
C ARG A 21 -17.52 10.23 2.56
N ASN A 22 -18.23 9.49 3.40
CA ASN A 22 -19.47 9.88 4.09
C ASN A 22 -19.71 9.00 5.33
N ASP A 23 -20.75 9.28 6.11
CA ASP A 23 -21.05 8.51 7.34
C ASP A 23 -21.31 7.02 7.12
N SER A 24 -21.82 6.60 5.96
CA SER A 24 -22.07 5.17 5.67
C SER A 24 -20.78 4.37 5.58
N ASP A 25 -19.68 4.96 5.06
CA ASP A 25 -18.36 4.32 5.02
C ASP A 25 -17.82 4.01 6.43
N LEU A 26 -18.26 4.72 7.48
CA LEU A 26 -17.88 4.40 8.87
C LEU A 26 -18.32 2.99 9.28
N ASN A 27 -19.37 2.45 8.65
CA ASN A 27 -19.85 1.10 8.91
C ASN A 27 -18.98 0.01 8.29
N CYS A 28 -18.09 0.37 7.35
CA CYS A 28 -17.09 -0.50 6.74
C CYS A 28 -15.75 -0.48 7.48
N MET A 29 -15.64 0.27 8.59
CA MET A 29 -14.42 0.34 9.39
C MET A 29 -14.42 -0.67 10.54
N SER A 30 -13.30 -1.37 10.71
CA SER A 30 -13.00 -2.21 11.89
C SER A 30 -12.58 -1.35 13.09
N VAL A 31 -13.48 -0.44 13.48
CA VAL A 31 -13.34 0.45 14.64
C VAL A 31 -14.61 0.31 15.48
N PRO A 32 -14.51 0.16 16.82
CA PRO A 32 -15.69 0.13 17.66
C PRO A 32 -16.55 1.39 17.46
N ARG A 33 -17.86 1.22 17.31
CA ARG A 33 -18.80 2.29 16.93
C ARG A 33 -18.58 3.62 17.66
N ARG A 34 -18.40 3.58 18.98
CA ARG A 34 -18.17 4.76 19.83
C ARG A 34 -16.91 5.57 19.51
N TYR A 35 -15.99 5.04 18.72
CA TYR A 35 -14.74 5.70 18.33
C TYR A 35 -14.68 6.05 16.84
N ARG A 36 -15.73 5.74 16.07
CA ARG A 36 -15.80 6.10 14.66
C ARG A 36 -16.01 7.61 14.53
N GLN A 37 -15.28 8.23 13.62
CA GLN A 37 -15.35 9.66 13.35
C GLN A 37 -15.17 9.86 11.85
N LEU A 38 -16.01 10.70 11.25
CA LEU A 38 -15.95 11.03 9.82
C LEU A 38 -14.59 11.63 9.42
N GLY A 39 -13.96 12.38 10.33
CA GLY A 39 -12.73 13.11 10.04
C GLY A 39 -12.94 14.17 8.96
N ASP A 40 -11.88 14.52 8.24
CA ASP A 40 -11.91 15.59 7.23
C ASP A 40 -11.88 15.05 5.78
N PHE A 41 -11.68 13.75 5.57
CA PHE A 41 -11.46 13.20 4.23
C PHE A 41 -12.63 13.46 3.27
N HIS A 42 -13.87 13.44 3.77
CA HIS A 42 -15.07 13.74 3.00
C HIS A 42 -15.02 15.11 2.27
N LYS A 43 -14.30 16.11 2.82
CA LYS A 43 -14.09 17.44 2.21
C LYS A 43 -13.16 17.37 1.00
N TYR A 44 -12.18 16.48 1.03
CA TYR A 44 -11.27 16.23 -0.09
C TYR A 44 -11.99 15.45 -1.20
N TYR A 45 -12.74 14.41 -0.81
CA TYR A 45 -13.53 13.60 -1.74
C TYR A 45 -14.56 14.44 -2.51
N SER A 46 -15.29 15.31 -1.81
CA SER A 46 -16.27 16.24 -2.39
C SER A 46 -15.67 17.46 -3.09
N LYS A 47 -14.33 17.56 -3.16
CA LYS A 47 -13.59 18.70 -3.75
C LYS A 47 -13.84 20.06 -3.07
N GLN A 48 -14.43 20.08 -1.86
CA GLN A 48 -14.51 21.28 -1.03
C GLN A 48 -13.14 21.77 -0.56
N THR A 49 -12.18 20.84 -0.46
CA THR A 49 -10.77 21.14 -0.16
C THR A 49 -9.87 20.28 -1.05
N ARG A 50 -8.65 20.76 -1.33
CA ARG A 50 -7.63 20.02 -2.10
C ARG A 50 -6.37 19.86 -1.26
N ALA A 51 -5.71 18.70 -1.35
CA ALA A 51 -4.43 18.51 -0.69
C ALA A 51 -3.37 19.44 -1.34
N PRO A 52 -2.67 20.27 -0.54
CA PRO A 52 -1.73 21.27 -1.07
C PRO A 52 -0.46 20.64 -1.65
N VAL A 53 -0.19 19.38 -1.30
CA VAL A 53 0.96 18.61 -1.76
C VAL A 53 0.45 17.24 -2.20
N LEU A 54 1.07 16.70 -3.25
CA LEU A 54 0.88 15.31 -3.66
C LEU A 54 1.11 14.41 -2.44
N THR A 55 0.11 13.61 -2.11
CA THR A 55 0.07 12.76 -0.93
C THR A 55 -0.13 11.34 -1.40
N ILE A 56 0.94 10.53 -1.37
CA ILE A 56 0.86 9.10 -1.62
C ILE A 56 0.41 8.43 -0.33
N VAL A 57 -0.48 7.43 -0.37
CA VAL A 57 -0.99 6.71 0.81
C VAL A 57 -1.04 5.20 0.58
N ILE A 58 -0.88 4.46 1.68
CA ILE A 58 -1.22 3.02 1.78
C ILE A 58 -2.33 2.86 2.83
N GLY A 59 -3.04 1.72 2.78
CA GLY A 59 -4.13 1.42 3.69
C GLY A 59 -3.63 0.79 5.00
N GLY A 60 -4.26 1.14 6.12
CA GLY A 60 -4.07 0.47 7.40
C GLY A 60 -5.26 -0.43 7.79
N ASN A 61 -5.44 -0.63 9.10
CA ASN A 61 -6.51 -1.46 9.69
C ASN A 61 -7.74 -0.66 10.18
N HIS A 62 -7.66 0.66 10.22
CA HIS A 62 -8.76 1.55 10.63
C HIS A 62 -9.16 2.46 9.46
N GLU A 63 -9.56 1.83 8.36
CA GLU A 63 -9.84 2.48 7.09
C GLU A 63 -11.28 2.21 6.66
N ALA A 64 -11.82 3.04 5.77
CA ALA A 64 -12.98 2.70 4.96
C ALA A 64 -12.57 1.64 3.93
N SER A 65 -12.54 0.37 4.36
CA SER A 65 -12.00 -0.72 3.54
C SER A 65 -12.78 -0.94 2.26
N ASN A 66 -14.07 -0.63 2.22
CA ASN A 66 -14.86 -0.62 0.99
C ASN A 66 -14.26 0.32 -0.07
N TYR A 67 -13.98 1.58 0.27
CA TYR A 67 -13.46 2.53 -0.69
C TYR A 67 -12.05 2.16 -1.18
N LEU A 68 -11.17 1.72 -0.26
CA LEU A 68 -9.84 1.26 -0.66
C LEU A 68 -9.91 0.02 -1.55
N PHE A 69 -10.86 -0.88 -1.31
CA PHE A 69 -11.01 -2.11 -2.09
C PHE A 69 -11.53 -1.84 -3.52
N GLU A 70 -12.36 -0.82 -3.72
CA GLU A 70 -12.74 -0.32 -5.06
C GLU A 70 -11.53 0.14 -5.88
N LEU A 71 -10.42 0.49 -5.23
CA LEU A 71 -9.15 0.94 -5.82
C LEU A 71 -8.01 -0.06 -5.52
N TYR A 72 -8.29 -1.36 -5.59
CA TYR A 72 -7.33 -2.43 -5.28
C TYR A 72 -5.99 -2.32 -6.04
N HIS A 73 -6.02 -1.84 -7.29
CA HIS A 73 -4.84 -1.63 -8.14
C HIS A 73 -4.18 -0.25 -7.97
N GLY A 74 -4.70 0.58 -7.06
CA GLY A 74 -4.29 1.96 -6.83
C GLY A 74 -5.11 2.97 -7.64
N GLY A 75 -5.09 4.22 -7.19
CA GLY A 75 -5.81 5.33 -7.83
C GLY A 75 -5.95 6.54 -6.93
N TRP A 76 -6.46 7.63 -7.47
CA TRP A 76 -6.73 8.86 -6.73
C TRP A 76 -7.93 8.67 -5.81
N LEU A 77 -7.71 8.89 -4.52
CA LEU A 77 -8.79 8.96 -3.52
C LEU A 77 -9.47 10.33 -3.52
N ALA A 78 -8.71 11.37 -3.91
CA ALA A 78 -9.14 12.75 -4.06
C ALA A 78 -8.07 13.50 -4.89
N PRO A 79 -8.30 14.73 -5.34
CA PRO A 79 -7.27 15.50 -6.03
C PRO A 79 -6.01 15.64 -5.16
N ASN A 80 -4.85 15.26 -5.70
CA ASN A 80 -3.55 15.19 -5.03
C ASN A 80 -3.40 14.12 -3.92
N ILE A 81 -4.33 13.18 -3.76
CA ILE A 81 -4.21 12.07 -2.79
C ILE A 81 -4.28 10.75 -3.55
N PHE A 82 -3.15 10.04 -3.67
CA PHE A 82 -3.03 8.81 -4.44
C PHE A 82 -2.85 7.59 -3.53
N TYR A 83 -3.75 6.63 -3.64
CA TYR A 83 -3.65 5.33 -2.99
C TYR A 83 -2.86 4.33 -3.84
N MET A 84 -1.90 3.63 -3.23
CA MET A 84 -1.05 2.67 -3.94
C MET A 84 -1.73 1.31 -4.22
N GLY A 85 -2.95 1.10 -3.75
CA GLY A 85 -3.63 -0.19 -3.85
C GLY A 85 -3.27 -1.15 -2.71
N ALA A 86 -3.74 -2.39 -2.80
CA ALA A 86 -3.40 -3.44 -1.83
C ALA A 86 -1.88 -3.69 -1.78
N ALA A 87 -1.25 -3.65 -2.96
CA ALA A 87 0.18 -3.51 -3.13
C ALA A 87 0.45 -2.76 -4.45
N GLY A 88 1.56 -2.02 -4.52
CA GLY A 88 1.88 -1.21 -5.69
C GLY A 88 3.35 -0.82 -5.77
N VAL A 89 3.84 -0.60 -7.00
CA VAL A 89 5.07 0.18 -7.23
C VAL A 89 4.75 1.30 -8.22
N ILE A 90 5.05 2.51 -7.82
CA ILE A 90 4.87 3.73 -8.63
C ILE A 90 6.18 4.50 -8.73
N ARG A 91 6.22 5.45 -9.65
CA ARG A 91 7.35 6.36 -9.82
C ARG A 91 6.93 7.80 -9.61
N TYR A 92 7.79 8.54 -8.94
CA TYR A 92 7.77 10.00 -8.89
C TYR A 92 9.14 10.46 -9.41
N GLY A 93 9.19 10.82 -10.69
CA GLY A 93 10.48 11.02 -11.34
C GLY A 93 11.28 9.70 -11.43
N PRO A 94 12.60 9.75 -11.19
CA PRO A 94 13.45 8.55 -11.30
C PRO A 94 13.30 7.55 -10.14
N TRP A 95 12.60 7.94 -9.06
CA TRP A 95 12.55 7.16 -7.82
C TRP A 95 11.36 6.21 -7.80
N ARG A 96 11.60 4.97 -7.37
CA ARG A 96 10.58 3.94 -7.20
C ARG A 96 10.11 3.87 -5.76
N ILE A 97 8.79 3.89 -5.58
CA ILE A 97 8.13 3.77 -4.29
C ILE A 97 7.31 2.49 -4.32
N ALA A 98 7.62 1.55 -3.43
CA ALA A 98 6.87 0.31 -3.23
C ALA A 98 6.01 0.41 -1.97
N GLY A 99 4.78 -0.06 -2.04
CA GLY A 99 3.83 -0.03 -0.94
C GLY A 99 3.09 -1.35 -0.78
N LEU A 100 2.85 -1.74 0.47
CA LEU A 100 1.99 -2.85 0.85
C LEU A 100 1.01 -2.37 1.93
N SER A 101 -0.27 -2.38 1.59
CA SER A 101 -1.36 -1.98 2.48
C SER A 101 -1.73 -3.12 3.43
N GLY A 102 -2.27 -2.76 4.59
CA GLY A 102 -2.88 -3.69 5.53
C GLY A 102 -1.96 -4.17 6.65
N ILE A 103 -2.50 -5.08 7.47
CA ILE A 103 -1.78 -5.70 8.58
C ILE A 103 -1.63 -7.20 8.39
N TYR A 104 -0.60 -7.79 8.98
CA TYR A 104 -0.35 -9.23 8.84
C TYR A 104 -1.24 -10.05 9.78
N SER A 105 -2.04 -10.95 9.21
CA SER A 105 -2.78 -11.99 9.92
C SER A 105 -2.35 -13.36 9.38
N ARG A 106 -1.79 -14.22 10.23
CA ARG A 106 -1.35 -15.56 9.83
C ARG A 106 -2.48 -16.42 9.25
N PRO A 107 -3.70 -16.48 9.85
CA PRO A 107 -4.81 -17.24 9.30
C PRO A 107 -5.23 -16.82 7.88
N ASP A 108 -5.20 -15.52 7.59
CA ASP A 108 -5.74 -14.99 6.33
C ASP A 108 -4.69 -14.86 5.24
N TYR A 109 -3.40 -14.90 5.58
CA TYR A 109 -2.30 -14.62 4.66
C TYR A 109 -2.35 -15.44 3.37
N ARG A 110 -2.68 -16.74 3.46
CA ARG A 110 -2.76 -17.62 2.28
C ARG A 110 -4.17 -17.76 1.71
N SER A 111 -5.14 -17.09 2.33
CA SER A 111 -6.52 -17.12 1.90
C SER A 111 -6.71 -16.17 0.70
N PRO A 112 -7.64 -16.48 -0.21
CA PRO A 112 -8.08 -15.51 -1.20
C PRO A 112 -8.81 -14.33 -0.52
N HIS A 113 -9.11 -13.30 -1.30
CA HIS A 113 -10.11 -12.32 -0.88
C HIS A 113 -11.49 -12.96 -1.05
N HIS A 114 -12.19 -13.14 0.06
CA HIS A 114 -13.53 -13.70 0.11
C HIS A 114 -14.55 -12.66 0.59
N GLU A 115 -14.06 -11.47 0.95
CA GLU A 115 -14.85 -10.37 1.49
C GLU A 115 -15.65 -9.68 0.39
N ARG A 116 -16.92 -9.42 0.68
CA ARG A 116 -17.87 -8.65 -0.14
C ARG A 116 -18.77 -7.82 0.74
N LEU A 117 -19.25 -6.69 0.23
CA LEU A 117 -20.24 -5.90 0.96
C LEU A 117 -21.61 -6.58 0.90
N PRO A 118 -22.43 -6.45 1.95
CA PRO A 118 -22.06 -5.93 3.26
C PRO A 118 -21.14 -6.90 4.03
N TYR A 119 -20.07 -6.39 4.63
CA TYR A 119 -19.14 -7.21 5.40
C TYR A 119 -19.79 -7.75 6.67
N ASP A 120 -19.57 -9.03 6.96
CA ASP A 120 -19.82 -9.56 8.30
C ASP A 120 -18.71 -9.14 9.29
N ARG A 121 -18.80 -9.67 10.52
CA ARG A 121 -17.86 -9.34 11.60
C ARG A 121 -16.42 -9.77 11.31
N ASP A 122 -16.23 -10.82 10.52
CA ASP A 122 -14.91 -11.37 10.22
C ASP A 122 -14.38 -10.75 8.92
N GLY A 123 -15.23 -10.57 7.90
CA GLY A 123 -14.94 -9.89 6.64
C GLY A 123 -14.46 -8.46 6.83
N ILE A 124 -15.06 -7.69 7.74
CA ILE A 124 -14.63 -6.31 8.03
C ILE A 124 -13.19 -6.25 8.60
N LYS A 125 -12.69 -7.35 9.16
CA LYS A 125 -11.31 -7.47 9.65
C LYS A 125 -10.39 -8.03 8.58
N SER A 126 -10.82 -9.09 7.91
CA SER A 126 -9.98 -9.81 6.97
C SER A 126 -9.73 -9.02 5.67
N VAL A 127 -10.61 -8.09 5.31
CA VAL A 127 -10.49 -7.26 4.09
C VAL A 127 -9.19 -6.46 4.03
N TYR A 128 -8.68 -5.97 5.16
CA TYR A 128 -7.41 -5.23 5.22
C TYR A 128 -6.21 -6.11 5.60
N HIS A 129 -6.37 -7.43 5.74
CA HIS A 129 -5.24 -8.30 6.03
C HIS A 129 -4.38 -8.52 4.78
N VAL A 130 -3.06 -8.44 4.94
CA VAL A 130 -2.09 -8.71 3.87
C VAL A 130 -2.28 -10.12 3.30
N ARG A 131 -2.26 -10.26 1.97
CA ARG A 131 -2.29 -11.56 1.27
C ARG A 131 -0.93 -11.95 0.70
N GLU A 132 -0.67 -13.26 0.64
CA GLU A 132 0.51 -13.86 0.00
C GLU A 132 0.57 -13.47 -1.47
N TYR A 133 -0.58 -13.37 -2.14
CA TYR A 133 -0.69 -12.88 -3.52
C TYR A 133 -0.03 -11.50 -3.72
N ASP A 134 -0.31 -10.54 -2.85
CA ASP A 134 0.22 -9.18 -2.95
C ASP A 134 1.71 -9.11 -2.66
N VAL A 135 2.17 -9.90 -1.69
CA VAL A 135 3.58 -10.01 -1.32
C VAL A 135 4.38 -10.71 -2.42
N GLU A 136 3.86 -11.78 -3.01
CA GLU A 136 4.52 -12.49 -4.10
C GLU A 136 4.70 -11.61 -5.34
N LYS A 137 3.75 -10.72 -5.67
CA LYS A 137 3.93 -9.71 -6.74
C LYS A 137 5.14 -8.81 -6.45
N LEU A 138 5.22 -8.22 -5.26
CA LEU A 138 6.34 -7.34 -4.88
C LEU A 138 7.69 -8.09 -4.87
N LEU A 139 7.70 -9.37 -4.53
CA LEU A 139 8.88 -10.23 -4.63
C LEU A 139 9.30 -10.58 -6.07
N ARG A 140 8.54 -10.17 -7.08
CA ARG A 140 8.96 -10.26 -8.49
C ARG A 140 9.61 -8.99 -9.02
N VAL A 141 9.62 -7.91 -8.24
CA VAL A 141 10.30 -6.67 -8.61
C VAL A 141 11.81 -6.94 -8.58
N THR A 142 12.46 -6.75 -9.72
CA THR A 142 13.90 -6.96 -9.89
C THR A 142 14.68 -5.66 -9.94
N GLY A 143 14.06 -4.57 -10.40
CA GLY A 143 14.68 -3.24 -10.35
C GLY A 143 14.76 -2.69 -8.92
N HIS A 144 15.69 -1.77 -8.73
CA HIS A 144 15.93 -1.11 -7.45
C HIS A 144 14.70 -0.32 -6.96
N VAL A 145 14.36 -0.47 -5.69
CA VAL A 145 13.31 0.31 -5.01
C VAL A 145 13.98 1.32 -4.09
N ASP A 146 13.58 2.59 -4.16
CA ASP A 146 14.17 3.65 -3.34
C ASP A 146 13.50 3.73 -1.96
N ILE A 147 12.18 3.60 -1.94
CA ILE A 147 11.34 3.77 -0.75
C ILE A 147 10.36 2.59 -0.62
N GLY A 148 10.34 1.95 0.55
CA GLY A 148 9.35 0.94 0.93
C GLY A 148 8.36 1.48 1.96
N LEU A 149 7.07 1.18 1.80
CA LEU A 149 5.99 1.56 2.71
C LEU A 149 5.20 0.33 3.17
N THR A 150 5.02 0.17 4.48
CA THR A 150 4.09 -0.81 5.07
C THR A 150 3.34 -0.20 6.24
N HIS A 151 2.09 -0.59 6.49
CA HIS A 151 1.41 -0.10 7.69
C HIS A 151 2.01 -0.72 8.96
N ASP A 152 2.07 -2.05 9.02
CA ASP A 152 2.79 -2.77 10.07
C ASP A 152 4.30 -2.65 9.91
N TRP A 153 5.01 -2.70 11.04
CA TRP A 153 6.46 -2.79 11.03
C TRP A 153 6.91 -4.14 10.48
N PRO A 154 8.02 -4.22 9.73
CA PRO A 154 8.72 -5.47 9.52
C PRO A 154 9.00 -6.14 10.87
N ALA A 155 8.66 -7.42 11.01
CA ALA A 155 8.99 -8.19 12.21
C ALA A 155 10.50 -8.12 12.50
N TRP A 156 10.84 -7.98 13.77
CA TRP A 156 12.20 -7.89 14.32
C TRP A 156 12.99 -6.62 14.02
N VAL A 157 12.40 -5.64 13.30
CA VAL A 157 13.07 -4.37 13.00
C VAL A 157 13.43 -3.57 14.25
N GLU A 158 12.72 -3.79 15.36
CA GLU A 158 13.03 -3.16 16.63
C GLU A 158 14.45 -3.50 17.11
N LEU A 159 14.94 -4.71 16.81
CA LEU A 159 16.28 -5.17 17.20
C LEU A 159 17.41 -4.46 16.44
N CYS A 160 17.08 -3.75 15.35
CA CYS A 160 18.02 -2.92 14.58
C CYS A 160 18.15 -1.49 15.12
N GLY A 161 17.45 -1.14 16.20
CA GLY A 161 17.54 0.15 16.86
C GLY A 161 17.61 0.00 18.38
N GLU A 162 17.16 1.04 19.10
CA GLU A 162 17.19 1.11 20.58
C GLU A 162 16.07 0.27 21.22
N TYR A 163 16.07 -1.05 21.00
CA TYR A 163 15.02 -1.96 21.47
C TYR A 163 14.87 -1.99 22.99
N GLU A 164 15.95 -1.79 23.76
CA GLU A 164 15.91 -1.83 25.22
C GLU A 164 15.03 -0.69 25.76
N SER A 165 15.26 0.52 25.25
CA SER A 165 14.44 1.70 25.57
C SER A 165 12.99 1.52 25.11
N LEU A 166 12.78 0.93 23.93
CA LEU A 166 11.44 0.65 23.41
C LEU A 166 10.68 -0.34 24.32
N TYR A 167 11.32 -1.44 24.72
CA TYR A 167 10.71 -2.45 25.59
C TYR A 167 10.49 -1.96 27.01
N ALA A 168 11.38 -1.11 27.54
CA ALA A 168 11.18 -0.46 28.82
C ALA A 168 9.95 0.48 28.79
N ALA A 169 9.81 1.28 27.73
CA ALA A 169 8.67 2.19 27.56
C ALA A 169 7.37 1.46 27.22
N LYS A 170 7.44 0.32 26.50
CA LYS A 170 6.29 -0.48 26.08
C LYS A 170 6.51 -1.98 26.37
N PRO A 171 6.32 -2.44 27.62
CA PRO A 171 6.56 -3.84 27.99
C PRO A 171 5.70 -4.86 27.21
N HIS A 172 4.53 -4.45 26.72
CA HIS A 172 3.67 -5.30 25.90
C HIS A 172 4.27 -5.62 24.52
N PHE A 173 5.19 -4.79 23.99
CA PHE A 173 5.93 -5.12 22.77
C PHE A 173 6.85 -6.31 22.99
N LEU A 174 7.59 -6.32 24.11
CA LEU A 174 8.40 -7.48 24.49
C LEU A 174 7.54 -8.73 24.72
N ALA A 175 6.37 -8.59 25.34
CA ALA A 175 5.43 -9.70 25.49
C ALA A 175 4.98 -10.27 24.13
N SER A 176 4.66 -9.40 23.16
CA SER A 176 4.30 -9.81 21.79
C SER A 176 5.48 -10.44 21.03
N ALA A 177 6.69 -9.89 21.17
CA ALA A 177 7.91 -10.42 20.56
C ALA A 177 8.26 -11.82 21.09
N LYS A 178 8.06 -12.08 22.40
CA LYS A 178 8.27 -13.40 23.02
C LYS A 178 7.36 -14.50 22.47
N ILE A 179 6.23 -14.14 21.87
CA ILE A 179 5.30 -15.08 21.21
C ILE A 179 5.30 -14.94 19.68
N ASP A 180 6.30 -14.25 19.11
CA ASP A 180 6.50 -14.10 17.66
C ASP A 180 5.30 -13.45 16.94
N ASN A 181 4.71 -12.45 17.59
CA ASN A 181 3.52 -11.70 17.16
C ASN A 181 3.75 -10.17 17.08
N LEU A 182 4.99 -9.71 17.16
CA LEU A 182 5.34 -8.30 16.94
C LEU A 182 5.77 -8.08 15.48
N GLY A 183 5.05 -7.22 14.76
CA GLY A 183 5.33 -6.88 13.37
C GLY A 183 4.88 -7.92 12.35
N SER A 184 5.22 -7.66 11.09
CA SER A 184 4.77 -8.36 9.90
C SER A 184 5.92 -9.16 9.28
N LYS A 185 5.80 -10.49 9.29
CA LYS A 185 6.77 -11.39 8.64
C LYS A 185 6.82 -11.20 7.12
N PRO A 186 5.70 -10.97 6.42
CA PRO A 186 5.77 -10.64 5.01
C PRO A 186 6.49 -9.33 4.73
N ALA A 187 6.32 -8.30 5.58
CA ALA A 187 7.07 -7.06 5.47
C ALA A 187 8.57 -7.27 5.68
N SER A 188 9.00 -8.11 6.63
CA SER A 188 10.41 -8.52 6.80
C SER A 188 10.99 -9.19 5.56
N ARG A 189 10.22 -10.07 4.91
CA ARG A 189 10.63 -10.74 3.67
C ARG A 189 10.82 -9.72 2.54
N LEU A 190 9.92 -8.74 2.43
CA LEU A 190 10.03 -7.66 1.45
C LEU A 190 11.19 -6.72 1.74
N LEU A 191 11.40 -6.32 2.99
CA LEU A 191 12.52 -5.47 3.41
C LEU A 191 13.86 -6.10 3.02
N GLY A 192 14.06 -7.38 3.35
CA GLY A 192 15.30 -8.09 3.00
C GLY A 192 15.49 -8.33 1.51
N TYR A 193 14.39 -8.46 0.73
CA TYR A 193 14.45 -8.72 -0.71
C TYR A 193 14.61 -7.45 -1.56
N LEU A 194 13.92 -6.37 -1.19
CA LEU A 194 13.91 -5.11 -1.93
C LEU A 194 15.06 -4.19 -1.52
N GLN A 195 15.47 -4.22 -0.24
CA GLN A 195 16.56 -3.43 0.33
C GLN A 195 16.50 -1.94 -0.06
N PRO A 196 15.38 -1.22 0.18
CA PRO A 196 15.27 0.17 -0.23
C PRO A 196 16.15 1.10 0.61
N SER A 197 16.44 2.30 0.12
CA SER A 197 17.19 3.30 0.91
C SER A 197 16.43 3.69 2.17
N TYR A 198 15.10 3.81 2.06
CA TYR A 198 14.22 4.16 3.17
C TYR A 198 13.05 3.19 3.29
N TRP A 199 12.67 2.88 4.53
CA TRP A 199 11.47 2.11 4.85
C TRP A 199 10.62 2.83 5.88
N PHE A 200 9.35 3.07 5.57
CA PHE A 200 8.43 3.74 6.48
C PHE A 200 7.32 2.83 6.96
N SER A 201 7.00 2.93 8.25
CA SER A 201 5.86 2.21 8.84
C SER A 201 5.03 3.04 9.81
N GLY A 202 3.84 2.55 10.15
CA GLY A 202 2.91 3.15 11.09
C GLY A 202 2.47 2.17 12.18
N HIS A 203 1.16 2.07 12.41
CA HIS A 203 0.44 1.14 13.29
C HIS A 203 0.76 1.16 14.80
N MET A 204 2.03 1.09 15.19
CA MET A 204 2.48 0.86 16.58
C MET A 204 2.36 2.08 17.50
N HIS A 205 1.93 3.23 16.96
CA HIS A 205 1.75 4.50 17.67
C HIS A 205 2.97 4.91 18.50
N VAL A 206 4.15 4.75 17.92
CA VAL A 206 5.42 5.16 18.52
C VAL A 206 6.40 5.53 17.45
N LYS A 207 7.06 6.67 17.64
CA LYS A 207 8.18 7.06 16.79
C LYS A 207 9.35 6.16 17.12
N PHE A 208 9.91 5.52 16.11
CA PHE A 208 11.06 4.63 16.25
C PHE A 208 11.88 4.67 14.98
N SER A 209 13.20 4.71 15.14
CA SER A 209 14.15 4.71 14.03
C SER A 209 15.12 3.57 14.21
N ALA A 210 15.52 2.97 13.10
CA ALA A 210 16.53 1.91 13.07
C ALA A 210 17.32 1.99 11.76
N THR A 211 18.55 1.52 11.79
CA THR A 211 19.41 1.40 10.60
C THR A 211 19.67 -0.07 10.35
N ILE A 212 19.23 -0.57 9.19
CA ILE A 212 19.34 -1.98 8.82
C ILE A 212 20.53 -2.14 7.89
N ASN A 213 21.52 -2.92 8.30
CA ASN A 213 22.64 -3.34 7.45
C ASN A 213 22.32 -4.71 6.84
N HIS A 214 22.08 -4.79 5.53
CA HIS A 214 21.76 -6.03 4.82
C HIS A 214 23.03 -6.86 4.58
N ILE A 215 23.44 -7.61 5.61
CA ILE A 215 24.68 -8.42 5.57
C ILE A 215 24.45 -9.87 5.15
N GLU A 216 23.21 -10.32 5.11
CA GLU A 216 22.82 -11.69 4.75
C GLU A 216 21.75 -11.71 3.65
N SER A 217 21.54 -12.87 3.06
CA SER A 217 20.55 -13.07 1.98
C SER A 217 19.10 -12.80 2.40
N THR A 218 18.79 -12.92 3.70
CA THR A 218 17.48 -12.61 4.26
C THR A 218 17.60 -11.64 5.44
N PHE A 219 16.55 -10.84 5.65
CA PHE A 219 16.48 -9.96 6.82
C PHE A 219 16.45 -10.75 8.14
N GLU A 220 15.79 -11.90 8.17
CA GLU A 220 15.76 -12.76 9.36
C GLU A 220 17.18 -13.20 9.78
N ASP A 221 18.01 -13.61 8.82
CA ASP A 221 19.38 -14.03 9.08
C ASP A 221 20.27 -12.85 9.46
N THR A 222 20.07 -11.68 8.83
CA THR A 222 20.72 -10.43 9.24
C THR A 222 20.45 -10.13 10.73
N VAL A 223 19.19 -10.24 11.17
CA VAL A 223 18.82 -9.97 12.56
C VAL A 223 19.41 -10.99 13.53
N ARG A 224 19.56 -12.26 13.13
CA ARG A 224 20.18 -13.30 13.97
C ARG A 224 21.63 -13.00 14.36
N LEU A 225 22.33 -12.26 13.51
CA LEU A 225 23.73 -11.86 13.70
C LEU A 225 23.89 -10.59 14.55
N LEU A 226 22.80 -9.88 14.88
CA LEU A 226 22.89 -8.65 15.66
C LEU A 226 23.40 -8.90 17.09
N PRO A 227 24.21 -7.99 17.64
CA PRO A 227 24.66 -8.03 19.02
C PRO A 227 23.51 -7.62 19.97
N VAL A 228 22.63 -8.58 20.28
CA VAL A 228 21.54 -8.41 21.26
C VAL A 228 21.93 -8.99 22.63
N SER A 229 21.32 -8.50 23.71
CA SER A 229 21.60 -9.00 25.06
C SER A 229 21.18 -10.47 25.22
N GLU A 230 21.89 -11.21 26.08
CA GLU A 230 21.65 -12.65 26.30
C GLU A 230 20.21 -12.93 26.78
N SER A 231 19.66 -12.00 27.57
CA SER A 231 18.27 -12.08 28.03
C SER A 231 17.26 -12.08 26.88
N ILE A 232 17.50 -11.25 25.86
CA ILE A 232 16.66 -11.17 24.65
C ILE A 232 16.91 -12.36 23.74
N ARG A 233 18.17 -12.75 23.55
CA ARG A 233 18.56 -13.94 22.78
C ARG A 233 17.88 -15.21 23.30
N THR A 234 17.84 -15.38 24.62
CA THR A 234 17.15 -16.52 25.26
C THR A 234 15.62 -16.36 25.25
N ALA A 235 15.09 -15.13 25.28
CA ALA A 235 13.64 -14.92 25.34
C ALA A 235 12.94 -15.12 24.00
N LEU A 236 13.50 -14.60 22.89
CA LEU A 236 12.79 -14.50 21.62
C LEU A 236 12.82 -15.80 20.80
N PRO A 237 11.69 -16.23 20.20
CA PRO A 237 11.63 -17.43 19.35
C PRO A 237 12.56 -17.38 18.13
N LEU A 238 12.89 -16.19 17.63
CA LEU A 238 13.78 -15.96 16.49
C LEU A 238 15.14 -16.67 16.62
N PHE A 239 15.70 -16.67 17.84
CA PHE A 239 17.03 -17.21 18.13
C PHE A 239 17.02 -18.68 18.57
N LYS A 240 15.84 -19.26 18.84
CA LYS A 240 15.72 -20.65 19.33
C LYS A 240 15.68 -21.69 18.20
N LYS A 241 15.32 -21.27 17.00
CA LYS A 241 15.21 -22.13 15.83
C LYS A 241 16.50 -22.08 15.02
N ASN A 242 17.00 -23.26 14.63
CA ASN A 242 18.07 -23.34 13.64
C ASN A 242 17.61 -22.68 12.34
N ALA A 243 18.50 -21.90 11.72
CA ALA A 243 18.23 -21.24 10.45
C ALA A 243 17.74 -22.28 9.41
N SER A 244 16.53 -22.07 8.90
CA SER A 244 16.10 -22.71 7.67
C SER A 244 16.92 -22.09 6.54
N LYS A 245 17.74 -22.88 5.84
CA LYS A 245 18.37 -22.47 4.58
C LYS A 245 17.29 -22.32 3.50
N SER A 246 16.42 -21.32 3.62
CA SER A 246 15.55 -20.90 2.52
C SER A 246 16.36 -19.95 1.65
N VAL A 247 17.03 -20.51 0.64
CA VAL A 247 17.71 -19.72 -0.38
C VAL A 247 16.64 -19.00 -1.19
N VAL A 248 16.44 -17.72 -0.93
CA VAL A 248 15.80 -16.83 -1.90
C VAL A 248 16.91 -16.44 -2.87
N GLU A 249 17.00 -17.14 -4.00
CA GLU A 249 18.00 -16.82 -5.04
C GLU A 249 17.77 -15.39 -5.53
N ASN A 250 18.65 -14.48 -5.10
CA ASN A 250 18.66 -13.09 -5.51
C ASN A 250 19.58 -12.99 -6.74
N THR A 251 19.07 -13.31 -7.93
CA THR A 251 19.86 -13.36 -9.18
C THR A 251 20.07 -11.98 -9.83
N SER A 252 19.87 -10.89 -9.09
CA SER A 252 19.94 -9.52 -9.64
C SER A 252 21.17 -8.80 -9.09
N GLU A 253 22.22 -8.68 -9.90
CA GLU A 253 23.46 -7.94 -9.60
C GLU A 253 23.26 -6.42 -9.37
N THR A 254 22.02 -5.93 -9.47
CA THR A 254 21.65 -4.50 -9.48
C THR A 254 21.05 -3.97 -8.16
N LYS A 255 20.92 -4.79 -7.11
CA LYS A 255 20.35 -4.35 -5.80
C LYS A 255 21.45 -3.88 -4.85
N GLN A 256 22.00 -2.69 -5.11
CA GLN A 256 23.13 -2.13 -4.34
C GLN A 256 22.69 -1.11 -3.29
N ASN A 257 21.86 -1.51 -2.33
CA ASN A 257 21.71 -0.77 -1.07
C ASN A 257 22.03 -1.71 0.08
N ASN A 258 23.21 -1.55 0.67
CA ASN A 258 23.61 -2.34 1.83
C ASN A 258 22.96 -1.84 3.12
N VAL A 259 22.31 -0.67 3.08
CA VAL A 259 21.72 -0.01 4.25
C VAL A 259 20.31 0.48 3.92
N THR A 260 19.37 0.25 4.85
CA THR A 260 18.04 0.86 4.85
C THR A 260 17.84 1.68 6.12
N GLU A 261 17.42 2.93 5.96
CA GLU A 261 16.97 3.76 7.08
C GLU A 261 15.47 3.51 7.32
N PHE A 262 15.15 2.98 8.50
CA PHE A 262 13.78 2.71 8.92
C PHE A 262 13.25 3.81 9.81
N LEU A 263 12.03 4.28 9.52
CA LEU A 263 11.29 5.20 10.38
C LEU A 263 9.84 4.75 10.55
N ALA A 264 9.47 4.47 11.79
CA ALA A 264 8.10 4.31 12.20
C ALA A 264 7.51 5.62 12.71
N LEU A 265 6.28 5.91 12.28
CA LEU A 265 5.55 7.10 12.68
C LEU A 265 4.72 6.88 13.95
N SER A 266 4.67 7.90 14.80
CA SER A 266 3.73 7.94 15.93
C SER A 266 2.31 8.26 15.47
N LYS A 267 1.33 8.09 16.37
CA LYS A 267 -0.05 8.51 16.09
C LYS A 267 -0.13 10.04 16.09
N ALA A 268 -0.60 10.62 14.99
CA ALA A 268 -0.87 12.05 14.90
C ALA A 268 -1.82 12.51 16.03
N GLY A 269 -1.49 13.63 16.68
CA GLY A 269 -2.29 14.21 17.75
C GLY A 269 -2.19 13.50 19.12
N HIS A 270 -1.35 12.48 19.27
CA HIS A 270 -1.10 11.87 20.59
C HIS A 270 -0.32 12.81 21.52
N HIS A 271 0.50 13.69 20.94
CA HIS A 271 1.04 14.87 21.63
C HIS A 271 0.54 16.13 20.91
N PRO A 272 0.19 17.22 21.62
CA PRO A 272 -0.30 18.45 21.01
C PRO A 272 0.67 19.06 19.97
N SER A 273 1.95 18.70 20.06
CA SER A 273 3.03 19.17 19.19
C SER A 273 3.38 18.23 18.03
N THR A 274 2.80 17.02 17.96
CA THR A 274 3.11 16.03 16.91
C THR A 274 1.88 15.71 16.07
N TYR A 275 1.66 16.53 15.04
CA TYR A 275 0.60 16.32 14.05
C TYR A 275 1.13 15.76 12.72
N MET A 276 2.39 16.02 12.38
CA MET A 276 3.03 15.63 11.13
C MET A 276 4.54 15.46 11.36
N GLU A 277 5.10 14.40 10.80
CA GLU A 277 6.54 14.20 10.71
C GLU A 277 6.98 14.60 9.30
N LEU A 278 7.95 15.51 9.21
CA LEU A 278 8.54 15.94 7.95
C LEU A 278 9.97 15.40 7.88
N LEU A 279 10.23 14.53 6.93
CA LEU A 279 11.56 14.03 6.64
C LEU A 279 11.94 14.45 5.22
N GLU A 280 13.12 15.04 5.09
CA GLU A 280 13.73 15.29 3.79
C GLU A 280 14.58 14.07 3.42
N LEU A 281 14.31 13.49 2.26
CA LEU A 281 15.03 12.30 1.80
C LEU A 281 16.18 12.72 0.90
N GLU A 282 17.34 12.11 1.16
CA GLU A 282 18.48 12.14 0.27
C GLU A 282 18.39 10.91 -0.64
N LEU A 283 17.96 11.13 -1.87
CA LEU A 283 17.81 10.10 -2.89
C LEU A 283 18.83 10.35 -4.01
N PRO A 284 19.45 9.30 -4.57
CA PRO A 284 20.47 9.47 -5.59
C PRO A 284 19.89 10.15 -6.83
N GLU A 285 20.67 11.05 -7.42
CA GLU A 285 20.42 11.53 -8.78
C GLU A 285 20.57 10.36 -9.75
N ARG A 286 19.67 10.27 -10.73
CA ARG A 286 19.73 9.27 -11.78
C ARG A 286 19.74 9.95 -13.14
N SER A 287 20.44 9.34 -14.10
CA SER A 287 20.51 9.85 -15.46
C SER A 287 19.13 9.89 -16.10
N GLU A 288 18.90 10.89 -16.97
CA GLU A 288 17.64 11.07 -17.72
C GLU A 288 17.42 10.01 -18.82
N GLU A 289 18.12 8.87 -18.75
CA GLU A 289 18.00 7.78 -19.72
C GLU A 289 16.58 7.20 -19.77
N GLU A 290 15.85 7.22 -18.63
CA GLU A 290 14.44 6.88 -18.57
C GLU A 290 13.53 8.11 -18.78
N GLN A 291 13.71 8.84 -19.90
CA GLN A 291 13.01 10.10 -20.23
C GLN A 291 11.51 10.11 -19.92
N ALA A 292 10.84 8.97 -20.05
CA ALA A 292 9.40 8.81 -19.77
C ALA A 292 8.98 9.20 -18.34
N TYR A 293 9.87 9.09 -17.35
CA TYR A 293 9.55 9.41 -15.95
C TYR A 293 9.98 10.82 -15.54
N PHE A 294 10.77 11.53 -16.35
CA PHE A 294 11.34 12.82 -15.98
C PHE A 294 10.43 14.02 -16.31
N SER A 295 9.21 13.77 -16.80
CA SER A 295 8.24 14.83 -17.07
C SER A 295 7.88 15.60 -15.79
N ARG A 296 7.90 16.93 -15.88
CA ARG A 296 7.60 17.86 -14.77
C ARG A 296 6.46 18.80 -15.12
N ASP A 297 5.74 19.25 -14.10
CA ASP A 297 4.73 20.31 -14.19
C ASP A 297 5.37 21.71 -14.33
N GLU A 298 4.54 22.73 -14.49
CA GLU A 298 4.96 24.14 -14.64
C GLU A 298 5.75 24.68 -13.45
N ILE A 299 5.62 24.04 -12.28
CA ILE A 299 6.27 24.41 -11.02
C ILE A 299 7.51 23.54 -10.78
N GLY A 300 7.83 22.63 -11.70
CA GLY A 300 9.02 21.79 -11.69
C GLY A 300 8.89 20.49 -10.91
N LYS A 301 7.69 20.09 -10.48
CA LYS A 301 7.43 18.82 -9.79
C LYS A 301 7.22 17.69 -10.79
N TYR A 302 7.71 16.49 -10.47
CA TYR A 302 7.48 15.33 -11.32
C TYR A 302 6.01 14.90 -11.29
N HIS A 303 5.54 14.30 -12.39
CA HIS A 303 4.26 13.60 -12.39
C HIS A 303 4.38 12.21 -11.76
N LEU A 304 3.27 11.73 -11.19
CA LEU A 304 3.16 10.34 -10.77
C LEU A 304 3.04 9.45 -12.03
N SER A 305 3.80 8.35 -12.05
CA SER A 305 3.82 7.42 -13.18
C SER A 305 3.69 5.98 -12.70
N TYR A 306 3.05 5.15 -13.51
CA TYR A 306 3.08 3.71 -13.36
C TYR A 306 4.50 3.20 -13.60
N ASP A 307 4.93 2.19 -12.85
CA ASP A 307 6.19 1.51 -13.11
C ASP A 307 5.99 0.39 -14.16
N GLU A 308 6.77 0.41 -15.25
CA GLU A 308 6.69 -0.59 -16.35
C GLU A 308 6.77 -2.05 -15.83
N GLU A 309 7.66 -2.33 -14.88
CA GLU A 309 7.84 -3.67 -14.33
C GLU A 309 6.64 -4.08 -13.48
N TRP A 310 6.13 -3.16 -12.66
CA TRP A 310 4.93 -3.40 -11.87
C TRP A 310 3.67 -3.64 -12.71
N LEU A 311 3.50 -2.89 -13.79
CA LEU A 311 2.42 -3.14 -14.76
C LEU A 311 2.52 -4.55 -15.35
N ALA A 312 3.73 -4.99 -15.71
CA ALA A 312 3.96 -6.32 -16.27
C ALA A 312 3.67 -7.43 -15.24
N ILE A 313 4.11 -7.25 -14.00
CA ILE A 313 3.82 -8.18 -12.89
C ILE A 313 2.31 -8.24 -12.64
N THR A 314 1.65 -7.10 -12.52
CA THR A 314 0.19 -7.02 -12.27
C THR A 314 -0.59 -7.74 -13.37
N ARG A 315 -0.28 -7.46 -14.63
CA ARG A 315 -0.90 -8.12 -15.79
C ARG A 315 -0.66 -9.63 -15.79
N ALA A 316 0.54 -10.08 -15.40
CA ALA A 316 0.89 -11.51 -15.37
C ALA A 316 0.20 -12.28 -14.24
N TYR A 317 -0.11 -11.60 -13.13
CA TYR A 317 -0.77 -12.17 -11.95
C TYR A 317 -2.31 -12.06 -12.01
N ASN A 318 -2.90 -11.34 -12.96
CA ASN A 318 -4.35 -11.11 -12.99
C ASN A 318 -5.17 -12.41 -12.90
N ASP A 319 -4.79 -13.45 -13.65
CA ASP A 319 -5.48 -14.75 -13.65
C ASP A 319 -5.37 -15.53 -12.31
N THR A 320 -4.43 -15.15 -11.43
CA THR A 320 -4.24 -15.79 -10.12
C THR A 320 -4.92 -15.02 -8.98
N LEU A 321 -5.39 -13.79 -9.22
CA LEU A 321 -6.23 -13.06 -8.28
C LEU A 321 -7.58 -13.77 -8.13
N ARG A 322 -7.89 -14.11 -6.88
CA ARG A 322 -9.13 -14.82 -6.51
C ARG A 322 -9.92 -13.95 -5.55
N LEU A 323 -11.07 -13.53 -6.03
CA LEU A 323 -12.06 -12.76 -5.29
C LEU A 323 -13.35 -13.57 -5.20
N ALA A 324 -14.18 -13.33 -4.18
CA ALA A 324 -15.55 -13.84 -4.16
C ALA A 324 -16.34 -13.25 -5.32
N ASP A 325 -17.15 -14.06 -5.99
CA ASP A 325 -18.09 -13.56 -7.00
C ASP A 325 -19.20 -12.73 -6.32
N PRO A 326 -19.57 -11.56 -6.85
CA PRO A 326 -20.53 -10.67 -6.18
C PRO A 326 -21.92 -11.29 -6.03
N ASN A 327 -22.35 -12.17 -6.94
CA ASN A 327 -23.68 -12.76 -6.94
C ASN A 327 -23.77 -14.02 -6.09
N THR A 328 -22.72 -14.85 -6.12
CA THR A 328 -22.71 -16.15 -5.45
C THR A 328 -21.94 -16.16 -4.13
N LEU A 329 -21.11 -15.14 -3.88
CA LEU A 329 -20.16 -15.04 -2.76
C LEU A 329 -19.13 -16.19 -2.72
N ILE A 330 -19.05 -16.99 -3.79
CA ILE A 330 -18.13 -18.11 -3.89
C ILE A 330 -16.82 -17.61 -4.50
N VAL A 331 -15.71 -17.97 -3.87
CA VAL A 331 -14.39 -17.76 -4.46
C VAL A 331 -14.11 -18.86 -5.49
N PRO A 332 -13.81 -18.53 -6.76
CA PRO A 332 -13.48 -19.52 -7.77
C PRO A 332 -12.29 -20.41 -7.35
N PRO A 333 -12.27 -21.70 -7.75
CA PRO A 333 -11.13 -22.56 -7.48
C PRO A 333 -9.87 -22.04 -8.19
N ALA A 334 -8.70 -22.34 -7.63
CA ALA A 334 -7.43 -21.93 -8.24
C ALA A 334 -7.21 -22.66 -9.58
N LYS A 335 -7.06 -21.90 -10.67
CA LYS A 335 -6.82 -22.46 -12.02
C LYS A 335 -5.39 -22.99 -12.23
N LYS A 336 -4.39 -22.48 -11.48
CA LYS A 336 -2.95 -22.82 -11.56
C LYS A 336 -2.26 -22.69 -10.19
N ARG A 337 -1.03 -23.21 -10.05
CA ARG A 337 -0.15 -22.86 -8.91
C ARG A 337 0.02 -21.34 -8.89
N GLY A 338 -0.20 -20.69 -7.74
CA GLY A 338 -0.33 -19.23 -7.63
C GLY A 338 0.91 -18.39 -7.97
N ILE A 339 2.07 -19.04 -8.16
CA ILE A 339 3.32 -18.36 -8.49
C ILE A 339 3.50 -18.32 -10.02
N VAL A 340 3.59 -17.11 -10.56
CA VAL A 340 3.84 -16.88 -11.98
C VAL A 340 5.34 -16.99 -12.27
N SER A 341 5.71 -17.68 -13.34
CA SER A 341 7.12 -17.89 -13.69
C SER A 341 7.80 -16.61 -14.21
N PRO A 342 9.12 -16.43 -13.98
CA PRO A 342 9.86 -15.29 -14.52
C PRO A 342 9.73 -15.14 -16.04
N ALA A 343 9.73 -16.26 -16.77
CA ALA A 343 9.56 -16.25 -18.22
C ALA A 343 8.17 -15.75 -18.65
N ALA A 344 7.12 -15.99 -17.86
CA ALA A 344 5.81 -15.41 -18.12
C ALA A 344 5.82 -13.89 -17.89
N ILE A 345 6.37 -13.42 -16.76
CA ILE A 345 6.51 -12.00 -16.47
C ILE A 345 7.31 -11.27 -17.56
N ALA A 346 8.39 -11.88 -18.07
CA ALA A 346 9.18 -11.32 -19.16
C ALA A 346 8.37 -11.06 -20.44
N ARG A 347 7.44 -11.97 -20.80
CA ARG A 347 6.53 -11.75 -21.95
C ARG A 347 5.59 -10.58 -21.71
N HIS A 348 5.04 -10.46 -20.50
CA HIS A 348 4.19 -9.33 -20.13
C HIS A 348 4.99 -8.02 -20.12
N ARG A 349 6.28 -8.05 -19.74
CA ARG A 349 7.16 -6.87 -19.78
C ARG A 349 7.40 -6.38 -21.20
N THR A 350 7.65 -7.29 -22.15
CA THR A 350 7.72 -6.93 -23.57
C THR A 350 6.39 -6.31 -24.04
N TRP A 351 5.27 -6.92 -23.68
CA TRP A 351 3.95 -6.39 -24.04
C TRP A 351 3.70 -4.99 -23.47
N VAL A 352 3.99 -4.75 -22.19
CA VAL A 352 3.82 -3.42 -21.54
C VAL A 352 4.73 -2.40 -22.22
N ARG A 353 5.98 -2.76 -22.51
CA ARG A 353 6.90 -1.85 -23.21
C ARG A 353 6.34 -1.41 -24.55
N ASP A 354 5.84 -2.35 -25.35
CA ASP A 354 5.37 -2.07 -26.71
C ASP A 354 4.01 -1.37 -26.73
N ASN A 355 3.15 -1.64 -25.75
CA ASN A 355 1.77 -1.12 -25.74
C ASN A 355 1.54 0.08 -24.83
N ILE A 356 2.43 0.34 -23.86
CA ILE A 356 2.28 1.40 -22.85
C ILE A 356 3.50 2.31 -22.87
N SER A 357 4.68 1.78 -22.55
CA SER A 357 5.89 2.61 -22.37
C SER A 357 6.28 3.37 -23.64
N LYS A 358 6.40 2.68 -24.79
CA LYS A 358 6.74 3.30 -26.08
C LYS A 358 5.65 4.26 -26.59
N LYS A 359 4.41 4.12 -26.11
CA LYS A 359 3.30 5.02 -26.46
C LYS A 359 3.18 6.22 -25.51
N GLY A 360 4.07 6.34 -24.52
CA GLY A 360 4.05 7.44 -23.56
C GLY A 360 2.91 7.37 -22.54
N LEU A 361 2.33 6.18 -22.32
CA LEU A 361 1.15 5.97 -21.48
C LEU A 361 1.47 5.62 -20.01
N LEU A 362 2.70 5.90 -19.56
CA LEU A 362 3.13 5.60 -18.18
C LEU A 362 2.69 6.66 -17.17
N ARG A 363 2.33 7.87 -17.61
CA ARG A 363 1.80 8.90 -16.69
C ARG A 363 0.46 8.42 -16.13
N ILE A 364 0.32 8.49 -14.80
CA ILE A 364 -0.96 8.22 -14.14
C ILE A 364 -1.91 9.39 -14.46
N PRO A 365 -3.07 9.15 -15.08
CA PRO A 365 -4.03 10.19 -15.37
C PRO A 365 -4.54 10.85 -14.09
N GLU A 366 -4.66 12.18 -14.05
CA GLU A 366 -5.22 12.93 -12.91
C GLU A 366 -6.74 13.10 -13.08
N ASP A 367 -7.47 11.99 -13.14
CA ASP A 367 -8.88 11.91 -13.58
C ASP A 367 -9.89 11.67 -12.44
N PHE A 368 -9.55 12.08 -11.21
CA PHE A 368 -10.41 11.87 -10.04
C PHE A 368 -11.82 12.45 -10.22
N THR A 369 -12.82 11.58 -10.07
CA THR A 369 -14.24 11.90 -10.02
C THR A 369 -14.87 11.22 -8.80
N ALA A 370 -15.77 11.93 -8.12
CA ALA A 370 -16.56 11.33 -7.05
C ALA A 370 -17.59 10.39 -7.70
N HIS A 371 -17.46 9.09 -7.45
CA HIS A 371 -18.26 8.02 -8.03
C HIS A 371 -19.27 7.39 -7.04
N ALA A 372 -19.23 7.82 -5.78
CA ALA A 372 -20.14 7.44 -4.70
C ALA A 372 -20.72 8.71 -4.04
N PRO A 373 -21.83 8.61 -3.28
CA PRO A 373 -22.45 9.76 -2.62
C PRO A 373 -21.47 10.52 -1.72
N THR A 374 -21.51 11.85 -1.79
CA THR A 374 -20.72 12.71 -0.90
C THR A 374 -21.47 12.94 0.42
N GLN A 375 -20.75 13.36 1.45
CA GLN A 375 -21.37 13.76 2.71
C GLN A 375 -22.35 14.93 2.50
N SER A 376 -23.63 14.72 2.84
CA SER A 376 -24.68 15.75 2.84
C SER A 376 -25.28 15.95 4.24
N ALA A 377 -25.94 17.09 4.48
CA ALA A 377 -26.64 17.35 5.75
C ALA A 377 -27.84 16.41 5.99
N ASN A 378 -28.35 15.79 4.93
CA ASN A 378 -29.48 14.86 4.96
C ASN A 378 -29.05 13.39 4.94
N THR A 379 -27.74 13.11 4.98
CA THR A 379 -27.23 11.74 5.10
C THR A 379 -27.67 11.24 6.47
N THR A 380 -28.72 10.42 6.53
CA THR A 380 -29.10 9.76 7.76
C THR A 380 -27.93 8.91 8.22
N ASP A 381 -27.64 8.95 9.52
CA ASP A 381 -26.68 8.09 10.23
C ASP A 381 -27.19 6.64 10.20
N GLY A 382 -27.22 6.08 8.99
CA GLY A 382 -27.65 4.73 8.71
C GLY A 382 -26.67 3.78 9.35
N GLN A 383 -27.18 2.76 10.03
CA GLN A 383 -26.31 1.71 10.60
C GLN A 383 -25.87 0.67 9.59
N GLU A 384 -26.27 0.85 8.33
CA GLU A 384 -26.04 -0.08 7.24
C GLU A 384 -24.74 0.26 6.50
N GLN A 385 -24.11 -0.78 5.96
CA GLN A 385 -22.97 -0.60 5.06
C GLN A 385 -23.49 -0.20 3.68
N PRO A 386 -22.78 0.68 2.96
CA PRO A 386 -23.16 1.05 1.60
C PRO A 386 -23.03 -0.14 0.64
N PRO A 387 -23.68 -0.07 -0.54
CA PRO A 387 -23.41 -1.00 -1.63
C PRO A 387 -21.98 -0.81 -2.19
N GLU A 388 -21.55 -1.73 -3.05
CA GLU A 388 -20.31 -1.57 -3.82
C GLU A 388 -20.52 -0.51 -4.91
N PHE A 389 -19.57 0.41 -5.07
CA PHE A 389 -19.61 1.43 -6.12
C PHE A 389 -18.57 1.13 -7.20
N PRO A 390 -18.95 1.02 -8.48
CA PRO A 390 -18.00 0.82 -9.56
C PRO A 390 -17.08 2.02 -9.69
N ASN A 391 -15.77 1.78 -9.80
CA ASN A 391 -14.78 2.85 -9.89
C ASN A 391 -14.10 2.85 -11.28
N LYS A 392 -14.31 3.93 -12.04
CA LYS A 392 -13.80 4.06 -13.41
C LYS A 392 -12.27 4.03 -13.47
N GLN A 393 -11.55 4.42 -12.42
CA GLN A 393 -10.08 4.32 -12.39
C GLN A 393 -9.61 2.86 -12.45
N THR A 394 -10.27 1.97 -11.71
CA THR A 394 -9.96 0.53 -11.71
C THR A 394 -10.27 -0.11 -13.06
N SER A 395 -11.43 0.22 -13.65
CA SER A 395 -11.79 -0.28 -14.98
C SER A 395 -10.86 0.27 -16.08
N ASN A 396 -10.49 1.56 -16.02
CA ASN A 396 -9.53 2.16 -16.95
C ASN A 396 -8.14 1.52 -16.82
N PHE A 397 -7.72 1.18 -15.59
CA PHE A 397 -6.45 0.48 -15.36
C PHE A 397 -6.46 -0.94 -15.94
N ALA A 398 -7.58 -1.67 -15.78
CA ALA A 398 -7.75 -2.98 -16.39
C ALA A 398 -7.77 -2.91 -17.92
N GLU A 399 -8.43 -1.90 -18.50
CA GLU A 399 -8.46 -1.61 -19.94
C GLU A 399 -7.05 -1.29 -20.47
N LEU A 400 -6.29 -0.43 -19.79
CA LEU A 400 -4.90 -0.09 -20.14
C LEU A 400 -4.00 -1.33 -20.24
N LEU A 401 -4.22 -2.32 -19.36
CA LEU A 401 -3.46 -3.56 -19.33
C LEU A 401 -4.04 -4.69 -20.20
N GLU A 402 -5.16 -4.47 -20.87
CA GLU A 402 -5.93 -5.51 -21.56
C GLU A 402 -6.14 -6.76 -20.67
N MET A 403 -6.61 -6.55 -19.44
CA MET A 403 -6.88 -7.61 -18.48
C MET A 403 -8.34 -7.56 -17.99
N GLU A 404 -8.87 -8.69 -17.53
CA GLU A 404 -10.20 -8.75 -16.92
C GLU A 404 -10.27 -7.85 -15.67
N ASP A 405 -11.27 -6.96 -15.63
CA ASP A 405 -11.62 -6.19 -14.43
C ASP A 405 -12.38 -7.08 -13.44
N LYS A 406 -11.67 -7.59 -12.44
CA LYS A 406 -12.22 -8.46 -11.40
C LYS A 406 -13.04 -7.72 -10.34
N PHE A 407 -13.06 -6.40 -10.38
CA PHE A 407 -13.78 -5.52 -9.44
C PHE A 407 -14.99 -4.84 -10.10
N ALA A 408 -15.28 -5.16 -11.36
CA ALA A 408 -16.48 -4.69 -12.03
C ALA A 408 -17.74 -5.20 -11.29
N VAL A 409 -18.64 -4.27 -10.97
CA VAL A 409 -19.95 -4.55 -10.37
C VAL A 409 -21.02 -4.36 -11.47
N SER A 410 -21.99 -5.27 -11.55
CA SER A 410 -23.13 -5.15 -12.48
C SER A 410 -23.98 -3.92 -12.16
N ILE A 411 -24.33 -3.14 -13.19
CA ILE A 411 -25.14 -1.92 -13.06
C ILE A 411 -26.57 -2.20 -12.55
N GLU A 412 -27.06 -3.45 -12.65
CA GLU A 412 -28.38 -3.82 -12.13
C GLU A 412 -28.47 -3.72 -10.58
N ASP A 413 -27.33 -3.77 -9.87
CA ASP A 413 -27.29 -3.67 -8.40
C ASP A 413 -27.20 -2.22 -7.88
N SER A 414 -26.91 -1.23 -8.74
CA SER A 414 -26.76 0.18 -8.33
C SER A 414 -28.07 1.00 -8.42
N HIS A 415 -29.05 0.52 -9.18
CA HIS A 415 -30.30 1.25 -9.43
C HIS A 415 -31.36 1.15 -8.33
N GLN A 416 -31.12 0.44 -7.23
CA GLN A 416 -32.05 0.44 -6.09
C GLN A 416 -31.96 1.70 -5.20
N TYR A 417 -30.96 2.58 -5.40
CA TYR A 417 -30.77 3.78 -4.57
C TYR A 417 -30.97 5.12 -5.30
N ASP A 418 -31.34 5.11 -6.60
CA ASP A 418 -31.56 6.34 -7.39
C ASP A 418 -33.04 6.79 -7.45
N ASN A 419 -33.90 6.27 -6.57
CA ASN A 419 -35.26 6.79 -6.41
C ASN A 419 -35.31 7.91 -5.37
N GLY A 420 -34.87 9.11 -5.76
CA GLY A 420 -35.00 10.26 -4.87
C GLY A 420 -34.47 11.60 -5.38
N GLY A 421 -34.60 11.95 -6.66
CA GLY A 421 -34.36 13.34 -7.07
C GLY A 421 -33.96 13.60 -8.52
N GLY A 422 -34.68 13.02 -9.49
CA GLY A 422 -34.59 13.49 -10.87
C GLY A 422 -35.24 14.87 -11.00
N ILE A 423 -34.44 15.93 -11.16
CA ILE A 423 -34.90 17.16 -11.79
C ILE A 423 -34.68 16.97 -13.29
N GLU A 424 -35.77 16.76 -14.02
CA GLU A 424 -35.81 16.85 -15.47
C GLU A 424 -35.39 18.26 -15.91
N PHE A 425 -34.32 18.36 -16.68
CA PHE A 425 -34.12 19.51 -17.55
C PHE A 425 -34.64 19.14 -18.94
N GLY A 426 -35.84 19.65 -19.25
CA GLY A 426 -36.39 19.61 -20.59
C GLY A 426 -35.71 20.63 -21.50
N TRP A 427 -35.17 20.10 -22.61
CA TRP A 427 -34.71 20.74 -23.85
C TRP A 427 -33.54 21.72 -23.79
#